data_AF-A0A0E3RDJ7-F1
#
_entry.id   AF-A0A0E3RDJ7-F1
#
_cell.length_a   1.000
_cell.length_b   1.000
_cell.length_c   1.000
_cell.angle_alpha   90.00
_cell.angle_beta   90.00
_cell.angle_gamma   90.00
#
_symmetry.space_group_name_H-M   'P 1'
#
loop_
_entity.id
_entity.type
_entity.pdbx_description
1 polymer ?
#
loop_
_entity_poly.entity_id
_entity_poly.type
_entity_poly.pdbx_seq_one_letter_code
_entity_poly.pdbx_strand_id
1 'polypeptide(L)'
;MESSVGYDYGVKPRLMIIGDMEFPRLLRDGFIALGYGYVPQFGNLSNAPLLIMMFKDENLAEECFSRFNSWCYESKDGDAIAISFIEFETRDYGVCVYPDLQQIINRSIPKIYASDIEPIVVATGFFKKFSNISGSHTHFKSVVEALNFVLAPGTLNYGPILDLGIIKKRVNFYKENEISEQTMESLLLQSCKSNDLEKPFQTPLEAKKDLIEIHKLRETQLSRFFPVSLEYLRFNSKFLQMKNQLNEKGYYDWQIYQATCNIILKYRVPELFDKDTNLSYKQQKDKIQIEVLKYLCYNFEDISLSYPSLEFLLISEMCEQIKADSFELICYLDHTNLLKQNLSPEETQSELIRLCLSNK
;
A
#
# COMPACT_ATOMS: atom_id res chain seq x y z
N MET A 1 20.38 -9.02 -28.52
CA MET A 1 20.77 -8.30 -27.29
C MET A 1 19.60 -8.36 -26.35
N GLU A 2 19.77 -9.00 -25.21
CA GLU A 2 18.72 -8.99 -24.18
C GLU A 2 18.65 -7.59 -23.58
N SER A 3 17.46 -6.99 -23.60
CA SER A 3 17.24 -5.71 -22.92
C SER A 3 17.48 -5.86 -21.42
N SER A 4 18.32 -5.02 -20.84
CA SER A 4 18.49 -4.92 -19.40
C SER A 4 17.18 -4.51 -18.73
N VAL A 5 16.88 -5.12 -17.58
CA VAL A 5 15.73 -4.74 -16.76
C VAL A 5 16.20 -3.69 -15.77
N GLY A 6 15.49 -2.56 -15.73
CA GLY A 6 15.82 -1.42 -14.88
C GLY A 6 15.33 -1.60 -13.45
N TYR A 7 16.13 -1.16 -12.48
CA TYR A 7 15.72 -1.04 -11.09
C TYR A 7 16.25 0.26 -10.50
N ASP A 8 15.36 1.20 -10.17
CA ASP A 8 15.73 2.47 -9.54
C ASP A 8 15.45 2.45 -8.03
N TYR A 9 16.49 2.60 -7.22
CA TYR A 9 16.38 2.54 -5.75
C TYR A 9 15.74 3.78 -5.12
N GLY A 10 15.51 4.84 -5.90
CA GLY A 10 14.73 6.01 -5.51
C GLY A 10 13.23 5.83 -5.76
N VAL A 11 12.82 4.78 -6.45
CA VAL A 11 11.41 4.46 -6.75
C VAL A 11 11.01 3.18 -6.03
N LYS A 12 9.94 3.24 -5.24
CA LYS A 12 9.43 2.07 -4.53
C LYS A 12 8.58 1.22 -5.47
N PRO A 13 8.75 -0.12 -5.48
CA PRO A 13 7.79 -1.00 -6.14
C PRO A 13 6.38 -0.78 -5.59
N ARG A 14 5.39 -0.79 -6.48
CA ARG A 14 3.97 -0.63 -6.12
C ARG A 14 3.33 -1.99 -5.91
N LEU A 15 2.65 -2.16 -4.79
CA LEU A 15 1.93 -3.38 -4.47
C LEU A 15 0.44 -3.09 -4.34
N MET A 16 -0.37 -3.68 -5.20
CA MET A 16 -1.83 -3.59 -5.07
C MET A 16 -2.33 -4.56 -4.01
N ILE A 17 -3.05 -4.05 -3.02
CA ILE A 17 -3.71 -4.81 -1.96
C ILE A 17 -5.21 -4.71 -2.20
N ILE A 18 -5.86 -5.86 -2.40
CA ILE A 18 -7.30 -5.92 -2.62
C ILE A 18 -7.96 -6.39 -1.32
N GLY A 19 -8.82 -5.55 -0.76
CA GLY A 19 -9.64 -5.88 0.40
C GLY A 19 -10.77 -6.85 0.06
N ASP A 20 -11.48 -7.31 1.08
CA ASP A 20 -12.66 -8.12 0.89
C ASP A 20 -13.73 -7.31 0.13
N MET A 21 -14.10 -7.77 -1.06
CA MET A 21 -15.08 -7.12 -1.93
C MET A 21 -16.49 -7.65 -1.71
N GLU A 22 -16.65 -8.74 -0.95
CA GLU A 22 -17.91 -9.48 -0.80
C GLU A 22 -18.72 -9.06 0.42
N PHE A 23 -18.06 -8.65 1.51
CA PHE A 23 -18.76 -8.27 2.74
C PHE A 23 -19.85 -7.19 2.57
N PRO A 24 -19.74 -6.19 1.67
CA PRO A 24 -20.80 -5.18 1.53
C PRO A 24 -22.10 -5.79 1.00
N ARG A 25 -22.03 -6.89 0.23
CA ARG A 25 -23.20 -7.64 -0.23
C ARG A 25 -23.93 -8.28 0.95
N LEU A 26 -23.20 -8.92 1.86
CA LEU A 26 -23.78 -9.53 3.07
C LEU A 26 -24.47 -8.50 3.96
N LEU A 27 -23.85 -7.33 4.14
CA LEU A 27 -24.47 -6.22 4.87
C LEU A 27 -25.71 -5.68 4.15
N ARG A 28 -25.67 -5.52 2.82
CA ARG A 28 -26.83 -5.06 2.04
C ARG A 28 -28.02 -6.01 2.14
N ASP A 29 -27.75 -7.31 2.06
CA ASP A 29 -28.78 -8.34 2.04
C ASP A 29 -29.37 -8.57 3.44
N GLY A 30 -28.51 -8.56 4.48
CA GLY A 30 -28.85 -9.01 5.82
C GLY A 30 -28.98 -7.94 6.90
N PHE A 31 -28.14 -6.90 6.93
CA PHE A 31 -28.08 -5.96 8.04
C PHE A 31 -29.26 -4.99 8.04
N ILE A 32 -30.08 -5.01 9.08
CA ILE A 32 -31.37 -4.29 9.16
C ILE A 32 -31.40 -3.16 10.18
N ALA A 33 -30.76 -3.32 11.34
CA ALA A 33 -30.86 -2.37 12.45
C ALA A 33 -29.62 -2.41 13.34
N LEU A 34 -29.42 -1.38 14.14
CA LEU A 34 -28.43 -1.36 15.21
C LEU A 34 -29.12 -1.51 16.57
N GLY A 35 -28.57 -2.40 17.40
CA GLY A 35 -28.88 -2.51 18.81
C GLY A 35 -27.75 -1.92 19.66
N TYR A 36 -28.10 -1.38 20.82
CA TYR A 36 -27.15 -0.83 21.77
C TYR A 36 -27.45 -1.39 23.16
N GLY A 37 -26.41 -1.76 23.90
CA GLY A 37 -26.58 -2.32 25.23
C GLY A 37 -25.26 -2.50 25.95
N TYR A 38 -25.24 -3.49 26.83
CA TYR A 38 -24.06 -3.89 27.58
C TYR A 38 -23.90 -5.40 27.54
N VAL A 39 -22.65 -5.86 27.52
CA VAL A 39 -22.35 -7.28 27.68
C VAL A 39 -22.86 -7.75 29.06
N PRO A 40 -23.58 -8.88 29.14
CA PRO A 40 -24.03 -9.46 30.40
C PRO A 40 -22.89 -9.65 31.41
N GLN A 41 -23.20 -9.69 32.70
CA GLN A 41 -22.22 -9.52 33.80
C GLN A 41 -21.17 -10.64 33.97
N PHE A 42 -21.01 -11.55 33.02
CA PHE A 42 -20.14 -12.72 33.12
C PHE A 42 -18.92 -12.59 32.20
N GLY A 43 -17.73 -12.87 32.74
CA GLY A 43 -16.46 -12.88 32.00
C GLY A 43 -15.70 -11.54 32.00
N ASN A 44 -14.57 -11.51 31.29
CA ASN A 44 -13.62 -10.40 31.27
C ASN A 44 -14.13 -9.12 30.57
N LEU A 45 -15.30 -9.19 29.93
CA LEU A 45 -15.96 -8.09 29.21
C LEU A 45 -17.26 -7.65 29.88
N SER A 46 -17.50 -8.07 31.13
CA SER A 46 -18.69 -7.70 31.92
C SER A 46 -18.91 -6.19 31.89
N ASN A 47 -20.14 -5.77 31.57
CA ASN A 47 -20.54 -4.36 31.44
C ASN A 47 -19.78 -3.54 30.39
N ALA A 48 -19.09 -4.18 29.43
CA ALA A 48 -18.58 -3.45 28.27
C ALA A 48 -19.76 -2.95 27.41
N PRO A 49 -19.70 -1.71 26.88
CA PRO A 49 -20.68 -1.25 25.89
C PRO A 49 -20.78 -2.23 24.72
N LEU A 50 -21.99 -2.48 24.24
CA LEU A 50 -22.29 -3.44 23.19
C LEU A 50 -22.97 -2.74 22.02
N LEU A 51 -22.38 -2.84 20.83
CA LEU A 51 -22.96 -2.48 19.55
C LEU A 51 -23.39 -3.76 18.82
N ILE A 52 -24.68 -3.89 18.54
CA ILE A 52 -25.26 -5.06 17.90
C ILE A 52 -25.62 -4.70 16.47
N MET A 53 -25.03 -5.39 15.49
CA MET A 53 -25.51 -5.34 14.10
C MET A 53 -26.61 -6.39 13.94
N MET A 54 -27.86 -5.96 13.81
CA MET A 54 -29.01 -6.84 13.68
C MET A 54 -29.16 -7.29 12.21
N PHE A 55 -29.22 -8.60 12.00
CA PHE A 55 -29.43 -9.23 10.70
C PHE A 55 -30.82 -9.86 10.60
N LYS A 56 -31.30 -10.04 9.36
CA LYS A 56 -32.56 -10.71 9.05
C LYS A 56 -32.55 -12.19 9.45
N ASP A 57 -31.44 -12.86 9.23
CA ASP A 57 -31.23 -14.27 9.53
C ASP A 57 -29.82 -14.51 10.10
N GLU A 58 -29.69 -15.63 10.78
CA GLU A 58 -28.48 -16.05 11.48
C GLU A 58 -27.34 -16.39 10.52
N ASN A 59 -27.62 -17.01 9.37
CA ASN A 59 -26.59 -17.38 8.40
C ASN A 59 -25.86 -16.15 7.84
N LEU A 60 -26.59 -15.08 7.49
CA LEU A 60 -25.97 -13.83 7.02
C LEU A 60 -25.17 -13.12 8.13
N ALA A 61 -25.64 -13.21 9.38
CA ALA A 61 -24.90 -12.71 10.53
C ALA A 61 -23.57 -13.46 10.71
N GLU A 62 -23.62 -14.80 10.71
CA GLU A 62 -22.46 -15.68 10.85
C GLU A 62 -21.47 -15.49 9.70
N GLU A 63 -21.92 -15.44 8.45
CA GLU A 63 -21.04 -15.27 7.29
C GLU A 63 -20.33 -13.91 7.32
N CYS A 64 -21.07 -12.84 7.64
CA CYS A 64 -20.49 -11.50 7.75
C CYS A 64 -19.48 -11.41 8.90
N PHE A 65 -19.83 -11.93 10.08
CA PHE A 65 -18.94 -11.87 11.24
C PHE A 65 -17.78 -12.86 11.17
N SER A 66 -17.90 -13.95 10.42
CA SER A 66 -16.77 -14.83 10.10
C SER A 66 -15.68 -14.09 9.31
N ARG A 67 -16.08 -13.29 8.30
CA ARG A 67 -15.14 -12.43 7.54
C ARG A 67 -14.49 -11.37 8.43
N PHE A 68 -15.29 -10.67 9.22
CA PHE A 68 -14.81 -9.69 10.20
C PHE A 68 -13.83 -10.30 11.20
N ASN A 69 -14.14 -11.48 11.74
CA ASN A 69 -13.23 -12.21 12.63
C ASN A 69 -11.95 -12.63 11.93
N SER A 70 -11.98 -13.04 10.66
CA SER A 70 -10.77 -13.32 9.86
C SER A 70 -9.87 -12.09 9.78
N TRP A 71 -10.45 -10.92 9.51
CA TRP A 71 -9.70 -9.67 9.45
C TRP A 71 -9.03 -9.35 10.79
N CYS A 72 -9.78 -9.48 11.88
CA CYS A 72 -9.29 -9.22 13.24
C CYS A 72 -8.23 -10.22 13.69
N TYR A 73 -8.38 -11.50 13.33
CA TYR A 73 -7.42 -12.56 13.64
C TYR A 73 -6.08 -12.30 12.95
N GLU A 74 -6.09 -12.00 11.65
CA GLU A 74 -4.88 -11.72 10.87
C GLU A 74 -4.17 -10.44 11.32
N SER A 75 -4.94 -9.38 11.64
CA SER A 75 -4.39 -8.13 12.17
C SER A 75 -4.04 -8.18 13.66
N LYS A 76 -4.49 -9.22 14.39
CA LYS A 76 -4.46 -9.29 15.86
C LYS A 76 -5.05 -8.06 16.53
N ASP A 77 -6.05 -7.46 15.89
CA ASP A 77 -6.66 -6.20 16.30
C ASP A 77 -8.13 -6.17 15.87
N GLY A 78 -9.02 -5.96 16.84
CA GLY A 78 -10.44 -5.76 16.55
C GLY A 78 -10.67 -4.57 15.64
N ASP A 79 -9.81 -3.54 15.70
CA ASP A 79 -9.87 -2.33 14.87
C ASP A 79 -9.48 -2.57 13.39
N ALA A 80 -9.28 -3.82 12.97
CA ALA A 80 -9.25 -4.18 11.56
C ALA A 80 -10.55 -3.86 10.81
N ILE A 81 -11.67 -3.72 11.54
CA ILE A 81 -12.96 -3.25 11.03
C ILE A 81 -13.14 -1.82 11.50
N ALA A 82 -13.16 -0.88 10.56
CA ALA A 82 -13.50 0.51 10.82
C ALA A 82 -15.02 0.66 10.85
N ILE A 83 -15.51 1.27 11.93
CA ILE A 83 -16.91 1.65 12.09
C ILE A 83 -16.94 3.15 12.39
N SER A 84 -17.71 3.87 11.58
CA SER A 84 -17.87 5.31 11.72
C SER A 84 -19.35 5.67 11.67
N PHE A 85 -19.76 6.64 12.48
CA PHE A 85 -21.09 7.21 12.49
C PHE A 85 -21.06 8.63 11.92
N ILE A 86 -22.05 8.95 11.10
CA ILE A 86 -22.25 10.28 10.52
C ILE A 86 -23.60 10.81 10.99
N GLU A 87 -23.60 11.86 11.80
CA GLU A 87 -24.81 12.55 12.25
C GLU A 87 -25.20 13.62 11.24
N PHE A 88 -26.43 13.54 10.72
CA PHE A 88 -26.98 14.46 9.74
C PHE A 88 -27.74 15.61 10.41
N GLU A 89 -27.82 16.77 9.76
CA GLU A 89 -28.60 17.91 10.25
C GLU A 89 -30.10 17.59 10.43
N THR A 90 -30.59 16.62 9.65
CA THR A 90 -31.96 16.08 9.72
C THR A 90 -32.26 15.29 10.99
N ARG A 91 -31.28 15.12 11.89
CA ARG A 91 -31.30 14.21 13.05
C ARG A 91 -31.31 12.73 12.71
N ASP A 92 -31.15 12.38 11.44
CA ASP A 92 -30.80 11.03 11.04
C ASP A 92 -29.33 10.75 11.33
N TYR A 93 -28.93 9.48 11.24
CA TYR A 93 -27.51 9.13 11.27
C TYR A 93 -27.19 7.99 10.29
N GLY A 94 -25.94 7.94 9.84
CA GLY A 94 -25.41 6.91 8.97
C GLY A 94 -24.36 6.09 9.71
N VAL A 95 -24.22 4.82 9.34
CA VAL A 95 -23.10 3.98 9.73
C VAL A 95 -22.29 3.59 8.51
N CYS A 96 -20.98 3.77 8.60
CA CYS A 96 -19.99 3.29 7.65
C CYS A 96 -19.30 2.06 8.24
N VAL A 97 -19.13 1.01 7.43
CA VAL A 97 -18.36 -0.19 7.80
C VAL A 97 -17.41 -0.53 6.66
N TYR A 98 -16.11 -0.61 6.95
CA TYR A 98 -15.07 -0.88 5.94
C TYR A 98 -13.82 -1.46 6.62
N PRO A 99 -12.91 -2.13 5.89
CA PRO A 99 -11.64 -2.56 6.47
C PRO A 99 -10.76 -1.33 6.78
N ASP A 100 -10.11 -1.32 7.95
CA ASP A 100 -9.12 -0.28 8.27
C ASP A 100 -7.92 -0.39 7.31
N LEU A 101 -7.64 0.69 6.58
CA LEU A 101 -6.64 0.72 5.51
C LEU A 101 -5.22 0.45 6.03
N GLN A 102 -4.89 0.91 7.24
CA GLN A 102 -3.57 0.65 7.82
C GLN A 102 -3.47 -0.80 8.28
N GLN A 103 -4.54 -1.36 8.84
CA GLN A 103 -4.55 -2.74 9.31
C GLN A 103 -4.47 -3.74 8.15
N ILE A 104 -5.14 -3.47 7.02
CA ILE A 104 -5.01 -4.31 5.83
C ILE A 104 -3.59 -4.23 5.24
N ILE A 105 -2.96 -3.04 5.23
CA ILE A 105 -1.54 -2.90 4.81
C ILE A 105 -0.64 -3.71 5.74
N ASN A 106 -0.77 -3.53 7.05
CA ASN A 106 0.08 -4.16 8.05
C ASN A 106 0.04 -5.69 8.03
N ARG A 107 -1.12 -6.30 7.72
CA ARG A 107 -1.25 -7.76 7.60
C ARG A 107 -0.83 -8.30 6.24
N SER A 108 -0.94 -7.48 5.19
CA SER A 108 -0.62 -7.91 3.81
C SER A 108 0.87 -7.76 3.47
N ILE A 109 1.55 -6.81 4.10
CA ILE A 109 2.97 -6.52 3.86
C ILE A 109 3.80 -6.93 5.08
N PRO A 110 4.67 -7.95 4.96
CA PRO A 110 5.66 -8.23 5.99
C PRO A 110 6.47 -7.00 6.38
N LYS A 111 6.70 -6.81 7.69
CA LYS A 111 7.35 -5.61 8.24
C LYS A 111 8.70 -5.29 7.58
N ILE A 112 9.43 -6.31 7.13
CA ILE A 112 10.73 -6.16 6.46
C ILE A 112 10.65 -5.39 5.13
N TYR A 113 9.48 -5.37 4.46
CA TYR A 113 9.27 -4.64 3.22
C TYR A 113 8.52 -3.32 3.40
N ALA A 114 8.00 -3.03 4.60
CA ALA A 114 7.05 -1.95 4.83
C ALA A 114 7.61 -0.56 4.48
N SER A 115 8.93 -0.35 4.63
CA SER A 115 9.58 0.91 4.25
C SER A 115 9.86 1.03 2.76
N ASP A 116 9.78 -0.07 2.00
CA ASP A 116 10.39 -0.20 0.67
C ASP A 116 9.37 -0.40 -0.45
N ILE A 117 8.10 -0.60 -0.09
CA ILE A 117 6.98 -0.77 -1.00
C ILE A 117 6.04 0.44 -0.89
N GLU A 118 5.38 0.78 -2.00
CA GLU A 118 4.28 1.75 -2.06
C GLU A 118 2.96 0.96 -2.20
N PRO A 119 2.17 0.78 -1.12
CA PRO A 119 0.92 0.04 -1.17
C PRO A 119 -0.18 0.84 -1.88
N ILE A 120 -0.89 0.20 -2.80
CA ILE A 120 -2.12 0.71 -3.41
C ILE A 120 -3.27 -0.14 -2.88
N VAL A 121 -4.04 0.40 -1.94
CA VAL A 121 -5.16 -0.33 -1.34
C VAL A 121 -6.43 -0.08 -2.15
N VAL A 122 -7.07 -1.16 -2.61
CA VAL A 122 -8.41 -1.16 -3.16
C VAL A 122 -9.32 -1.87 -2.17
N ALA A 123 -10.18 -1.12 -1.50
CA ALA A 123 -11.12 -1.64 -0.52
C ALA A 123 -12.51 -1.12 -0.81
N THR A 124 -13.51 -1.90 -0.43
CA THR A 124 -14.92 -1.48 -0.45
C THR A 124 -15.39 -1.14 0.94
N GLY A 125 -16.41 -0.30 1.01
CA GLY A 125 -17.11 0.00 2.25
C GLY A 125 -18.61 -0.16 2.07
N PHE A 126 -19.30 -0.19 3.20
CA PHE A 126 -20.74 -0.24 3.28
C PHE A 126 -21.26 0.98 4.04
N PHE A 127 -22.33 1.57 3.55
CA PHE A 127 -23.03 2.67 4.20
C PHE A 127 -24.51 2.34 4.36
N LYS A 128 -25.05 2.63 5.55
CA LYS A 128 -26.49 2.54 5.81
C LYS A 128 -26.97 3.70 6.65
N LYS A 129 -28.09 4.30 6.22
CA LYS A 129 -28.77 5.39 6.93
C LYS A 129 -29.86 4.82 7.86
N PHE A 130 -29.97 5.42 9.03
CA PHE A 130 -31.01 5.18 10.02
C PHE A 130 -31.73 6.48 10.36
N SER A 131 -33.04 6.38 10.55
CA SER A 131 -33.86 7.52 10.93
C SER A 131 -33.75 7.79 12.42
N ASN A 132 -33.66 9.07 12.78
CA ASN A 132 -33.61 9.58 14.16
C ASN A 132 -32.46 9.03 15.03
N ILE A 133 -31.66 9.93 15.56
CA ILE A 133 -30.71 9.62 16.64
C ILE A 133 -31.49 9.21 17.90
N SER A 134 -31.29 7.98 18.36
CA SER A 134 -31.91 7.47 19.57
C SER A 134 -31.12 7.83 20.82
N GLY A 135 -31.78 7.87 21.99
CA GLY A 135 -31.09 8.05 23.27
C GLY A 135 -30.03 6.98 23.53
N SER A 136 -30.25 5.75 23.04
CA SER A 136 -29.27 4.67 23.12
C SER A 136 -28.03 4.91 22.27
N HIS A 137 -28.18 5.50 21.08
CA HIS A 137 -27.04 5.92 20.24
C HIS A 137 -26.23 7.02 20.94
N THR A 138 -26.90 8.06 21.44
CA THR A 138 -26.25 9.15 22.17
C THR A 138 -25.52 8.65 23.41
N HIS A 139 -26.14 7.73 24.15
CA HIS A 139 -25.52 7.08 25.31
C HIS A 139 -24.29 6.26 24.90
N PHE A 140 -24.42 5.40 23.88
CA PHE A 140 -23.31 4.61 23.34
C PHE A 140 -22.12 5.51 22.96
N LYS A 141 -22.36 6.58 22.19
CA LYS A 141 -21.33 7.57 21.82
C LYS A 141 -20.59 8.12 23.05
N SER A 142 -21.33 8.50 24.10
CA SER A 142 -20.73 9.08 25.31
C SER A 142 -19.84 8.11 26.11
N VAL A 143 -20.05 6.80 26.00
CA VAL A 143 -19.29 5.80 26.79
C VAL A 143 -18.11 5.20 26.03
N VAL A 144 -18.20 5.07 24.71
CA VAL A 144 -17.15 4.43 23.89
C VAL A 144 -15.96 5.33 23.57
N GLU A 145 -16.04 6.61 23.89
CA GLU A 145 -14.88 7.51 23.86
C GLU A 145 -13.80 7.11 24.88
N ALA A 146 -14.21 6.52 26.01
CA ALA A 146 -13.33 6.16 27.12
C ALA A 146 -13.17 4.64 27.33
N LEU A 147 -14.04 3.83 26.73
CA LEU A 147 -14.11 2.39 26.97
C LEU A 147 -14.02 1.60 25.67
N ASN A 148 -13.36 0.45 25.74
CA ASN A 148 -13.51 -0.58 24.71
C ASN A 148 -14.96 -1.05 24.68
N PHE A 149 -15.45 -1.41 23.50
CA PHE A 149 -16.79 -1.91 23.30
C PHE A 149 -16.76 -3.25 22.56
N VAL A 150 -17.87 -3.98 22.59
CA VAL A 150 -18.04 -5.22 21.82
C VAL A 150 -18.92 -4.92 20.61
N LEU A 151 -18.46 -5.28 19.43
CA LEU A 151 -19.27 -5.37 18.22
C LEU A 151 -19.74 -6.81 18.07
N ALA A 152 -21.05 -7.06 18.04
CA ALA A 152 -21.59 -8.41 17.86
C ALA A 152 -22.67 -8.45 16.77
N PRO A 153 -22.85 -9.59 16.07
CA PRO A 153 -24.05 -9.79 15.29
C PRO A 153 -25.23 -10.06 16.22
N GLY A 154 -26.43 -9.87 15.70
CA GLY A 154 -27.64 -10.34 16.36
C GLY A 154 -28.76 -10.57 15.36
N THR A 155 -29.84 -11.20 15.82
CA THR A 155 -31.07 -11.38 15.03
C THR A 155 -32.28 -10.94 15.84
N LEU A 156 -33.39 -10.66 15.17
CA LEU A 156 -34.64 -10.30 15.85
C LEU A 156 -35.13 -11.38 16.83
N ASN A 157 -34.80 -12.64 16.56
CA ASN A 157 -35.28 -13.78 17.34
C ASN A 157 -34.38 -14.12 18.54
N TYR A 158 -33.06 -13.95 18.40
CA TYR A 158 -32.08 -14.42 19.38
C TYR A 158 -31.30 -13.30 20.08
N GLY A 159 -31.50 -12.04 19.68
CA GLY A 159 -30.72 -10.93 20.22
C GLY A 159 -29.25 -11.03 19.83
N PRO A 160 -28.31 -10.56 20.66
CA PRO A 160 -26.87 -10.58 20.34
C PRO A 160 -26.27 -11.99 20.43
N ILE A 161 -25.45 -12.34 19.43
CA ILE A 161 -24.68 -13.59 19.35
C ILE A 161 -23.25 -13.29 19.80
N LEU A 162 -23.01 -13.36 21.12
CA LEU A 162 -21.76 -12.89 21.72
C LEU A 162 -20.52 -13.76 21.40
N ASP A 163 -20.72 -15.02 21.01
CA ASP A 163 -19.63 -15.93 20.62
C ASP A 163 -18.90 -15.46 19.34
N LEU A 164 -19.56 -14.60 18.55
CA LEU A 164 -18.98 -13.95 17.37
C LEU A 164 -18.54 -12.51 17.64
N GLY A 165 -18.58 -12.07 18.90
CA GLY A 165 -18.29 -10.71 19.32
C GLY A 165 -16.83 -10.32 19.13
N ILE A 166 -16.62 -9.09 18.67
CA ILE A 166 -15.30 -8.50 18.40
C ILE A 166 -15.08 -7.35 19.36
N ILE A 167 -14.00 -7.41 20.14
CA ILE A 167 -13.61 -6.32 21.04
C ILE A 167 -13.03 -5.18 20.19
N LYS A 168 -13.61 -3.99 20.30
CA LYS A 168 -13.23 -2.79 19.58
C LYS A 168 -12.72 -1.73 20.54
N LYS A 169 -11.71 -0.97 20.11
CA LYS A 169 -11.16 0.16 20.88
C LYS A 169 -11.57 1.50 20.27
N ARG A 170 -11.84 1.51 18.96
CA ARG A 170 -12.12 2.73 18.21
C ARG A 170 -13.44 2.63 17.44
N VAL A 171 -14.14 3.76 17.45
CA VAL A 171 -15.30 4.08 16.61
C VAL A 171 -15.27 5.58 16.39
N ASN A 172 -15.50 6.03 15.16
CA ASN A 172 -15.46 7.45 14.84
C ASN A 172 -16.88 8.02 14.80
N PHE A 173 -17.03 9.27 15.23
CA PHE A 173 -18.29 10.01 15.12
C PHE A 173 -18.01 11.33 14.42
N TYR A 174 -18.76 11.61 13.36
CA TYR A 174 -18.66 12.83 12.58
C TYR A 174 -20.01 13.53 12.52
N LYS A 175 -19.99 14.86 12.45
CA LYS A 175 -21.11 15.58 11.83
C LYS A 175 -20.87 15.65 10.34
N GLU A 176 -21.94 15.64 9.55
CA GLU A 176 -21.87 15.64 8.08
C GLU A 176 -20.94 16.73 7.51
N ASN A 177 -20.95 17.93 8.09
CA ASN A 177 -20.14 19.08 7.65
C ASN A 177 -18.69 19.09 8.17
N GLU A 178 -18.32 18.14 9.03
CA GLU A 178 -16.99 18.03 9.64
C GLU A 178 -16.14 16.90 8.98
N ILE A 179 -16.69 16.20 7.98
CA ILE A 179 -16.01 15.10 7.28
C ILE A 179 -15.03 15.65 6.25
N SER A 180 -13.75 15.28 6.38
CA SER A 180 -12.73 15.60 5.37
C SER A 180 -13.00 14.88 4.04
N GLU A 181 -12.82 15.57 2.92
CA GLU A 181 -13.09 15.07 1.57
C GLU A 181 -12.26 13.84 1.18
N GLN A 182 -11.12 13.62 1.84
CA GLN A 182 -10.19 12.53 1.54
C GLN A 182 -10.37 11.30 2.44
N THR A 183 -11.51 11.19 3.12
CA THR A 183 -11.82 10.07 4.03
C THR A 183 -12.73 9.03 3.37
N MET A 184 -12.65 7.79 3.85
CA MET A 184 -13.54 6.70 3.40
C MET A 184 -15.01 7.04 3.66
N GLU A 185 -15.30 7.73 4.76
CA GLU A 185 -16.63 8.21 5.13
C GLU A 185 -17.20 9.17 4.08
N SER A 186 -16.39 10.13 3.61
CA SER A 186 -16.81 11.05 2.55
C SER A 186 -17.08 10.32 1.25
N LEU A 187 -16.19 9.40 0.86
CA LEU A 187 -16.35 8.60 -0.35
C LEU A 187 -17.62 7.75 -0.33
N LEU A 188 -17.89 7.07 0.79
CA LEU A 188 -19.10 6.27 0.96
C LEU A 188 -20.37 7.13 0.94
N LEU A 189 -20.34 8.28 1.60
CA LEU A 189 -21.48 9.20 1.62
C LEU A 189 -21.80 9.74 0.22
N GLN A 190 -20.78 10.12 -0.55
CA GLN A 190 -20.95 10.59 -1.93
C GLN A 190 -21.50 9.48 -2.84
N SER A 191 -20.98 8.25 -2.72
CA SER A 191 -21.46 7.12 -3.52
C SER A 191 -22.96 6.81 -3.32
N CYS A 192 -23.53 7.21 -2.18
CA CYS A 192 -24.94 7.05 -1.88
C CYS A 192 -25.82 8.23 -2.32
N LYS A 193 -25.23 9.42 -2.54
CA LYS A 193 -25.93 10.63 -2.99
C LYS A 193 -25.99 10.74 -4.52
N SER A 194 -25.04 10.13 -5.22
CA SER A 194 -24.91 10.22 -6.67
C SER A 194 -25.55 9.01 -7.36
N ASN A 195 -26.61 9.22 -8.15
CA ASN A 195 -27.01 8.26 -9.20
C ASN A 195 -26.05 8.30 -10.41
N ASP A 196 -25.18 9.31 -10.48
CA ASP A 196 -24.20 9.51 -11.54
C ASP A 196 -22.86 8.87 -11.14
N LEU A 197 -22.68 7.61 -11.54
CA LEU A 197 -21.40 6.89 -11.47
C LEU A 197 -20.38 7.38 -12.53
N GLU A 198 -20.60 8.52 -13.18
CA GLU A 198 -19.85 8.90 -14.39
C GLU A 198 -18.51 9.62 -14.15
N LYS A 199 -18.19 9.99 -12.91
CA LYS A 199 -16.84 10.49 -12.61
C LYS A 199 -16.03 9.40 -11.92
N PRO A 200 -15.14 8.68 -12.63
CA PRO A 200 -14.11 7.91 -11.94
C PRO A 200 -13.39 8.88 -11.01
N PHE A 201 -13.47 8.60 -9.71
CA PHE A 201 -12.72 9.36 -8.74
C PHE A 201 -11.25 9.18 -9.09
N GLN A 202 -10.61 10.29 -9.48
CA GLN A 202 -9.17 10.35 -9.52
C GLN A 202 -8.75 10.25 -8.07
N THR A 203 -8.31 9.07 -7.63
CA THR A 203 -7.44 8.94 -6.46
C THR A 203 -6.42 10.07 -6.59
N PRO A 204 -6.15 10.87 -5.54
CA PRO A 204 -5.08 11.85 -5.64
C PRO A 204 -3.87 11.08 -6.14
N LEU A 205 -3.38 11.41 -7.34
CA LEU A 205 -2.06 11.00 -7.76
C LEU A 205 -1.19 11.44 -6.59
N GLU A 206 -0.61 10.47 -5.87
CA GLU A 206 0.26 10.77 -4.73
C GLU A 206 1.14 11.94 -5.13
N ALA A 207 1.15 13.00 -4.32
CA ALA A 207 1.94 14.19 -4.61
C ALA A 207 3.33 13.70 -4.99
N LYS A 208 3.75 14.04 -6.23
CA LYS A 208 5.04 13.61 -6.76
C LYS A 208 6.08 13.85 -5.67
N LYS A 209 6.77 12.80 -5.23
CA LYS A 209 7.92 12.98 -4.34
C LYS A 209 8.84 13.97 -5.03
N ASP A 210 9.26 14.97 -4.27
CA ASP A 210 10.27 15.91 -4.74
C ASP A 210 11.48 15.10 -5.22
N LEU A 211 12.11 15.52 -6.31
CA LEU A 211 13.32 14.89 -6.82
C LEU A 211 14.38 14.79 -5.71
N ILE A 212 14.44 15.78 -4.81
CA ILE A 212 15.33 15.74 -3.64
C ILE A 212 15.03 14.53 -2.75
N GLU A 213 13.76 14.21 -2.50
CA GLU A 213 13.36 13.05 -1.72
C GLU A 213 13.68 11.74 -2.44
N ILE A 214 13.47 11.68 -3.75
CA ILE A 214 13.83 10.52 -4.59
C ILE A 214 15.34 10.26 -4.51
N HIS A 215 16.17 11.31 -4.62
CA HIS A 215 17.61 11.19 -4.49
C HIS A 215 18.04 10.70 -3.10
N LYS A 216 17.51 11.29 -2.03
CA LYS A 216 17.79 10.85 -0.65
C LYS A 216 17.38 9.40 -0.41
N LEU A 217 16.22 9.00 -0.92
CA LEU A 217 15.76 7.61 -0.83
C LEU A 217 16.72 6.67 -1.56
N ARG A 218 17.14 7.02 -2.78
CA ARG A 218 18.09 6.25 -3.57
C ARG A 218 19.41 6.04 -2.84
N GLU A 219 19.99 7.11 -2.29
CA GLU A 219 21.24 7.03 -1.52
C GLU A 219 21.10 6.14 -0.28
N THR A 220 19.99 6.27 0.44
CA THR A 220 19.69 5.47 1.63
C THR A 220 19.55 3.99 1.27
N GLN A 221 18.81 3.69 0.21
CA GLN A 221 18.55 2.33 -0.26
C GLN A 221 19.81 1.66 -0.79
N LEU A 222 20.59 2.35 -1.63
CA LEU A 222 21.88 1.85 -2.12
C LEU A 222 22.84 1.59 -0.97
N SER A 223 22.97 2.51 -0.01
CA SER A 223 23.87 2.33 1.14
C SER A 223 23.44 1.19 2.06
N ARG A 224 22.13 0.92 2.14
CA ARG A 224 21.56 -0.19 2.93
C ARG A 224 21.75 -1.54 2.25
N PHE A 225 21.52 -1.62 0.95
CA PHE A 225 21.53 -2.88 0.19
C PHE A 225 22.91 -3.24 -0.37
N PHE A 226 23.75 -2.25 -0.65
CA PHE A 226 25.06 -2.42 -1.27
C PHE A 226 26.21 -1.75 -0.48
N PRO A 227 26.29 -1.86 0.87
CA PRO A 227 27.31 -1.18 1.65
C PRO A 227 28.74 -1.55 1.24
N VAL A 228 29.01 -2.83 0.97
CA VAL A 228 30.38 -3.29 0.62
C VAL A 228 30.68 -2.97 -0.83
N SER A 229 29.71 -3.13 -1.73
CA SER A 229 29.88 -2.80 -3.14
C SER A 229 30.19 -1.31 -3.32
N LEU A 230 29.43 -0.42 -2.66
CA LEU A 230 29.68 1.01 -2.77
C LEU A 230 31.06 1.40 -2.25
N GLU A 231 31.49 0.87 -1.12
CA GLU A 231 32.83 1.11 -0.58
C GLU A 231 33.91 0.61 -1.55
N TYR A 232 33.77 -0.61 -2.08
CA TYR A 232 34.72 -1.14 -3.05
C TYR A 232 34.80 -0.28 -4.31
N LEU A 233 33.66 0.14 -4.87
CA LEU A 233 33.62 1.01 -6.04
C LEU A 233 34.29 2.36 -5.79
N ARG A 234 34.07 2.97 -4.61
CA ARG A 234 34.65 4.27 -4.23
C ARG A 234 36.19 4.27 -4.25
N PHE A 235 36.81 3.13 -3.91
CA PHE A 235 38.27 3.01 -3.82
C PHE A 235 38.92 2.28 -5.00
N ASN A 236 38.14 1.76 -5.95
CA ASN A 236 38.68 1.04 -7.09
C ASN A 236 39.10 1.97 -8.23
N SER A 237 40.41 2.03 -8.53
CA SER A 237 40.96 2.91 -9.56
C SER A 237 40.42 2.67 -10.97
N LYS A 238 40.17 1.41 -11.35
CA LYS A 238 39.60 1.05 -12.65
C LYS A 238 38.16 1.55 -12.78
N PHE A 239 37.36 1.39 -11.73
CA PHE A 239 36.01 1.94 -11.70
C PHE A 239 36.02 3.47 -11.80
N LEU A 240 36.90 4.15 -11.06
CA LEU A 240 37.01 5.60 -11.12
C LEU A 240 37.34 6.11 -12.53
N GLN A 241 38.17 5.38 -13.30
CA GLN A 241 38.42 5.70 -14.71
C GLN A 241 37.16 5.54 -15.58
N MET A 242 36.42 4.43 -15.42
CA MET A 242 35.15 4.21 -16.14
C MET A 242 34.10 5.27 -15.78
N LYS A 243 33.99 5.61 -14.50
CA LYS A 243 33.11 6.67 -13.99
C LYS A 243 33.44 8.00 -14.65
N ASN A 244 34.71 8.39 -14.74
CA ASN A 244 35.10 9.65 -15.38
C ASN A 244 34.70 9.67 -16.87
N GLN A 245 34.89 8.57 -17.60
CA GLN A 245 34.46 8.45 -19.00
C GLN A 245 32.94 8.55 -19.16
N LEU A 246 32.16 8.01 -18.22
CA LEU A 246 30.70 8.13 -18.22
C LEU A 246 30.24 9.55 -17.85
N ASN A 247 30.92 10.20 -16.91
CA ASN A 247 30.67 11.59 -16.56
C ASN A 247 30.95 12.54 -17.74
N GLU A 248 32.00 12.29 -18.53
CA GLU A 248 32.27 13.03 -19.78
C GLU A 248 31.15 12.87 -20.82
N LYS A 249 30.40 11.76 -20.78
CA LYS A 249 29.20 11.52 -21.59
C LYS A 249 27.93 12.17 -21.03
N GLY A 250 28.03 12.86 -19.88
CA GLY A 250 26.91 13.58 -19.26
C GLY A 250 26.05 12.74 -18.32
N TYR A 251 26.50 11.54 -17.93
CA TYR A 251 25.83 10.76 -16.87
C TYR A 251 26.18 11.32 -15.49
N TYR A 252 25.23 11.22 -14.56
CA TYR A 252 25.43 11.63 -13.17
C TYR A 252 26.00 10.48 -12.32
N ASP A 253 26.77 10.84 -11.29
CA ASP A 253 27.35 9.88 -10.33
C ASP A 253 26.33 8.86 -9.80
N TRP A 254 25.12 9.32 -9.42
CA TRP A 254 24.09 8.43 -8.89
C TRP A 254 23.62 7.38 -9.92
N GLN A 255 23.58 7.73 -11.22
CA GLN A 255 23.21 6.80 -12.29
C GLN A 255 24.28 5.72 -12.43
N ILE A 256 25.54 6.13 -12.39
CA ILE A 256 26.70 5.25 -12.55
C ILE A 256 26.76 4.26 -11.37
N TYR A 257 26.65 4.74 -10.14
CA TYR A 257 26.67 3.86 -8.95
C TYR A 257 25.48 2.89 -8.93
N GLN A 258 24.27 3.37 -9.21
CA GLN A 258 23.07 2.54 -9.27
C GLN A 258 23.21 1.42 -10.33
N ALA A 259 23.56 1.80 -11.56
CA ALA A 259 23.74 0.85 -12.65
C ALA A 259 24.79 -0.19 -12.31
N THR A 260 25.91 0.22 -11.71
CA THR A 260 26.97 -0.71 -11.31
C THR A 260 26.49 -1.70 -10.24
N CYS A 261 25.74 -1.23 -9.24
CA CYS A 261 25.15 -2.10 -8.21
C CYS A 261 24.16 -3.11 -8.83
N ASN A 262 23.34 -2.68 -9.80
CA ASN A 262 22.43 -3.56 -10.54
C ASN A 262 23.18 -4.61 -11.37
N ILE A 263 24.28 -4.25 -12.03
CA ILE A 263 25.11 -5.23 -12.78
C ILE A 263 25.78 -6.21 -11.80
N ILE A 264 26.29 -5.74 -10.66
CA ILE A 264 26.85 -6.62 -9.62
C ILE A 264 25.79 -7.58 -9.08
N LEU A 265 24.57 -7.11 -8.82
CA LEU A 265 23.47 -7.95 -8.39
C LEU A 265 23.15 -9.02 -9.44
N LYS A 266 23.04 -8.63 -10.71
CA LYS A 266 22.81 -9.54 -11.83
C LYS A 266 23.91 -10.58 -11.97
N TYR A 267 25.17 -10.19 -11.73
CA TYR A 267 26.29 -11.13 -11.72
C TYR A 267 26.19 -12.14 -10.58
N ARG A 268 25.80 -11.69 -9.38
CA ARG A 268 25.70 -12.53 -8.18
C ARG A 268 24.53 -13.50 -8.22
N VAL A 269 23.40 -13.07 -8.78
CA VAL A 269 22.15 -13.82 -8.77
C VAL A 269 21.44 -13.68 -10.13
N PRO A 270 22.01 -14.27 -11.20
CA PRO A 270 21.47 -14.13 -12.54
C PRO A 270 20.03 -14.67 -12.65
N GLU A 271 19.66 -15.64 -11.82
CA GLU A 271 18.34 -16.29 -11.82
C GLU A 271 17.20 -15.31 -11.50
N LEU A 272 17.48 -14.20 -10.78
CA LEU A 272 16.49 -13.14 -10.52
C LEU A 272 16.02 -12.45 -11.81
N PHE A 273 16.83 -12.53 -12.87
CA PHE A 273 16.60 -11.82 -14.13
C PHE A 273 16.18 -12.77 -15.27
N ASP A 274 15.96 -14.04 -14.97
CA ASP A 274 15.52 -15.04 -15.95
C ASP A 274 14.14 -14.70 -16.51
N LYS A 275 14.02 -14.75 -17.84
CA LYS A 275 12.78 -14.44 -18.55
C LYS A 275 11.80 -15.60 -18.44
N ASP A 276 10.59 -15.27 -18.00
CA ASP A 276 9.44 -16.15 -18.09
C ASP A 276 8.75 -15.92 -19.44
N THR A 277 8.82 -16.90 -20.33
CA THR A 277 8.26 -16.79 -21.69
C THR A 277 6.74 -16.65 -21.71
N ASN A 278 6.07 -16.92 -20.59
CA ASN A 278 4.62 -16.80 -20.46
C ASN A 278 4.15 -15.42 -19.99
N LEU A 279 5.07 -14.53 -19.62
CA LEU A 279 4.74 -13.20 -19.12
C LEU A 279 4.94 -12.13 -20.20
N SER A 280 4.03 -11.15 -20.22
CA SER A 280 4.29 -9.91 -20.96
C SER A 280 5.50 -9.19 -20.38
N TYR A 281 6.15 -8.33 -21.18
CA TYR A 281 7.31 -7.55 -20.72
C TYR A 281 7.05 -6.77 -19.42
N LYS A 282 5.85 -6.18 -19.29
CA LYS A 282 5.44 -5.45 -18.08
C LYS A 282 5.36 -6.38 -16.87
N GLN A 283 4.69 -7.53 -17.01
CA GLN A 283 4.57 -8.52 -15.93
C GLN A 283 5.95 -9.08 -15.54
N GLN A 284 6.82 -9.31 -16.52
CA GLN A 284 8.19 -9.76 -16.27
C GLN A 284 8.97 -8.73 -15.46
N LYS A 285 8.88 -7.45 -15.83
CA LYS A 285 9.51 -6.34 -15.10
C LYS A 285 9.00 -6.25 -13.66
N ASP A 286 7.68 -6.24 -13.47
CA ASP A 286 7.06 -6.15 -12.14
C ASP A 286 7.49 -7.34 -11.25
N LYS A 287 7.55 -8.56 -11.82
CA LYS A 287 8.07 -9.76 -11.15
C LYS A 287 9.52 -9.57 -10.71
N ILE A 288 10.41 -9.13 -11.62
CA ILE A 288 11.83 -8.93 -11.30
C ILE A 288 12.00 -7.89 -10.20
N GLN A 289 11.27 -6.77 -10.23
CA GLN A 289 11.36 -5.75 -9.17
C GLN A 289 11.01 -6.30 -7.80
N ILE A 290 9.96 -7.12 -7.71
CA ILE A 290 9.55 -7.76 -6.45
C ILE A 290 10.60 -8.77 -5.98
N GLU A 291 11.10 -9.63 -6.88
CA GLU A 291 12.09 -10.65 -6.51
C GLU A 291 13.45 -10.04 -6.13
N VAL A 292 13.88 -8.96 -6.80
CA VAL A 292 15.06 -8.17 -6.41
C VAL A 292 14.87 -7.60 -5.01
N LEU A 293 13.73 -6.95 -4.72
CA LEU A 293 13.49 -6.40 -3.38
C LEU A 293 13.49 -7.50 -2.31
N LYS A 294 12.82 -8.63 -2.57
CA LYS A 294 12.83 -9.79 -1.67
C LYS A 294 14.25 -10.27 -1.39
N TYR A 295 15.05 -10.45 -2.45
CA TYR A 295 16.43 -10.90 -2.31
C TYR A 295 17.23 -9.93 -1.45
N LEU A 296 17.18 -8.63 -1.74
CA LEU A 296 17.95 -7.60 -1.04
C LEU A 296 17.54 -7.44 0.43
N CYS A 297 16.26 -7.65 0.76
CA CYS A 297 15.79 -7.61 2.14
C CYS A 297 16.26 -8.81 2.98
N TYR A 298 16.49 -9.98 2.37
CA TYR A 298 16.92 -11.18 3.10
C TYR A 298 18.42 -11.48 3.01
N ASN A 299 19.11 -10.97 2.00
CA ASN A 299 20.52 -11.24 1.74
C ASN A 299 21.33 -9.96 1.91
N PHE A 300 21.64 -9.65 3.16
CA PHE A 300 22.47 -8.50 3.50
C PHE A 300 23.85 -8.65 2.90
N GLU A 301 24.35 -7.57 2.30
CA GLU A 301 25.73 -7.56 1.82
C GLU A 301 26.71 -7.42 2.98
N ASP A 302 27.61 -8.38 3.13
CA ASP A 302 28.72 -8.34 4.08
C ASP A 302 30.07 -8.63 3.40
N ILE A 303 31.14 -8.53 4.19
CA ILE A 303 32.52 -8.72 3.74
C ILE A 303 32.84 -10.16 3.29
N SER A 304 31.96 -11.13 3.60
CA SER A 304 32.14 -12.53 3.20
C SER A 304 31.70 -12.81 1.78
N LEU A 305 30.90 -11.91 1.18
CA LEU A 305 30.52 -12.01 -0.22
C LEU A 305 31.73 -11.82 -1.12
N SER A 306 32.01 -12.80 -1.97
CA SER A 306 33.05 -12.69 -2.99
C SER A 306 32.71 -11.54 -3.93
N TYR A 307 33.50 -10.47 -3.86
CA TYR A 307 33.33 -9.35 -4.76
C TYR A 307 33.87 -9.70 -6.14
N PRO A 308 33.06 -9.59 -7.21
CA PRO A 308 33.50 -10.01 -8.52
C PRO A 308 34.58 -9.07 -9.07
N SER A 309 35.55 -9.62 -9.79
CA SER A 309 36.56 -8.82 -10.51
C SER A 309 35.85 -7.81 -11.42
N LEU A 310 36.25 -6.53 -11.42
CA LEU A 310 35.63 -5.51 -12.31
C LEU A 310 36.00 -5.68 -13.79
N GLU A 311 36.45 -6.86 -14.20
CA GLU A 311 36.67 -7.23 -15.61
C GLU A 311 35.36 -7.50 -16.34
N PHE A 312 34.30 -7.94 -15.65
CA PHE A 312 32.98 -8.06 -16.28
C PHE A 312 32.31 -6.71 -16.55
N LEU A 313 32.74 -5.63 -15.89
CA LEU A 313 32.14 -4.31 -16.12
C LEU A 313 32.62 -3.73 -17.45
N LEU A 314 31.70 -3.65 -18.41
CA LEU A 314 31.90 -2.96 -19.68
C LEU A 314 31.13 -1.64 -19.71
N ILE A 315 31.76 -0.57 -20.22
CA ILE A 315 31.10 0.75 -20.35
C ILE A 315 29.81 0.67 -21.18
N SER A 316 29.77 -0.17 -22.21
CA SER A 316 28.57 -0.40 -23.00
C SER A 316 27.43 -0.99 -22.17
N GLU A 317 27.72 -1.94 -21.28
CA GLU A 317 26.73 -2.54 -20.39
C GLU A 317 26.27 -1.55 -19.31
N MET A 318 27.19 -0.74 -18.79
CA MET A 318 26.85 0.35 -17.87
C MET A 318 25.90 1.35 -18.52
N CYS A 319 26.15 1.76 -19.78
CA CYS A 319 25.24 2.65 -20.51
C CYS A 319 23.84 2.03 -20.66
N GLU A 320 23.74 0.75 -21.05
CA GLU A 320 22.45 0.07 -21.20
C GLU A 320 21.72 -0.08 -19.86
N GLN A 321 22.44 -0.35 -18.77
CA GLN A 321 21.84 -0.42 -17.44
C GLN A 321 21.41 0.97 -16.95
N ILE A 322 22.22 2.02 -17.16
CA ILE A 322 21.84 3.41 -16.83
C ILE A 322 20.56 3.79 -17.58
N LYS A 323 20.46 3.44 -18.86
CA LYS A 323 19.25 3.65 -19.66
C LYS A 323 18.05 2.92 -19.03
N ALA A 324 18.19 1.63 -18.73
CA ALA A 324 17.11 0.83 -18.16
C ALA A 324 16.66 1.39 -16.81
N ASP A 325 17.58 1.75 -15.93
CA ASP A 325 17.29 2.31 -14.61
C ASP A 325 16.65 3.70 -14.71
N SER A 326 17.16 4.56 -15.59
CA SER A 326 16.61 5.91 -15.81
C SER A 326 15.20 5.85 -16.39
N PHE A 327 14.89 4.82 -17.17
CA PHE A 327 13.55 4.59 -17.70
C PHE A 327 12.52 4.32 -16.59
N GLU A 328 12.91 3.64 -15.52
CA GLU A 328 12.06 3.45 -14.33
C GLU A 328 11.65 4.78 -13.70
N LEU A 329 12.62 5.67 -13.53
CA LEU A 329 12.37 7.00 -12.98
C LEU A 329 11.51 7.86 -13.91
N ILE A 330 11.76 7.82 -15.23
CA ILE A 330 10.92 8.52 -16.22
C ILE A 330 9.48 8.04 -16.15
N CYS A 331 9.25 6.71 -16.14
CA CYS A 331 7.91 6.14 -16.00
C CYS A 331 7.22 6.55 -14.69
N TYR A 332 7.98 6.63 -13.59
CA TYR A 332 7.47 7.10 -12.31
C TYR A 332 7.04 8.58 -12.36
N LEU A 333 7.87 9.46 -12.96
CA LEU A 333 7.62 10.91 -13.03
C LEU A 333 6.53 11.32 -14.04
N ASP A 334 6.41 10.60 -15.15
CA ASP A 334 5.46 10.91 -16.22
C ASP A 334 4.11 10.22 -16.05
N HIS A 335 3.98 9.26 -15.15
CA HIS A 335 2.81 8.36 -15.05
C HIS A 335 2.43 7.68 -16.38
N THR A 336 3.35 7.65 -17.36
CA THR A 336 3.13 7.01 -18.66
C THR A 336 3.79 5.65 -18.69
N ASN A 337 3.05 4.65 -19.16
CA ASN A 337 3.53 3.27 -19.10
C ASN A 337 4.40 2.85 -20.30
N LEU A 338 4.32 3.47 -21.49
CA LEU A 338 4.68 2.70 -22.70
C LEU A 338 5.26 3.44 -23.92
N LEU A 339 5.32 4.77 -23.98
CA LEU A 339 5.68 5.45 -25.25
C LEU A 339 7.19 5.62 -25.53
N LYS A 340 8.07 5.25 -24.60
CA LYS A 340 9.49 5.64 -24.65
C LYS A 340 10.51 4.46 -24.61
N GLN A 341 10.07 3.21 -24.76
CA GLN A 341 10.99 2.05 -24.66
C GLN A 341 12.05 1.98 -25.78
N ASN A 342 11.83 2.70 -26.89
CA ASN A 342 12.74 2.73 -28.04
C ASN A 342 13.78 3.84 -27.98
N LEU A 343 13.84 4.62 -26.90
CA LEU A 343 14.83 5.71 -26.79
C LEU A 343 16.26 5.15 -26.76
N SER A 344 17.19 5.81 -27.45
CA SER A 344 18.63 5.57 -27.25
C SER A 344 19.06 5.96 -25.82
N PRO A 345 20.25 5.53 -25.36
CA PRO A 345 20.80 6.02 -24.09
C PRO A 345 20.85 7.55 -24.01
N GLU A 346 21.26 8.23 -25.09
CA GLU A 346 21.35 9.69 -25.17
C GLU A 346 19.97 10.37 -25.13
N GLU A 347 18.99 9.79 -25.82
CA GLU A 347 17.61 10.28 -25.79
C GLU A 347 16.98 10.09 -24.40
N THR A 348 17.26 8.96 -23.74
CA THR A 348 16.81 8.68 -22.37
C THR A 348 17.40 9.69 -21.38
N GLN A 349 18.70 10.01 -21.52
CA GLN A 349 19.37 10.99 -20.68
C GLN A 349 18.80 12.40 -20.88
N SER A 350 18.56 12.78 -22.14
CA SER A 350 17.97 14.08 -22.48
C SER A 350 16.56 14.23 -21.91
N GLU A 351 15.76 13.16 -21.99
CA GLU A 351 14.42 13.13 -21.44
C GLU A 351 14.41 13.22 -19.91
N LEU A 352 15.30 12.49 -19.24
CA LEU A 352 15.43 12.56 -17.79
C LEU A 352 15.80 13.97 -17.33
N ILE A 353 16.78 14.62 -18.00
CA ILE A 353 17.17 16.01 -17.71
C ILE A 353 15.97 16.94 -17.88
N ARG A 354 15.21 16.79 -18.98
CA ARG A 354 14.01 17.60 -19.23
C ARG A 354 13.00 17.48 -18.08
N LEU A 355 12.70 16.25 -17.65
CA LEU A 355 11.75 16.01 -16.57
C LEU A 355 12.26 16.51 -15.22
N CYS A 356 13.55 16.36 -14.95
CA CYS A 356 14.17 16.90 -13.74
C CYS A 356 14.13 18.43 -13.70
N LEU A 357 14.18 19.11 -14.84
CA LEU A 357 14.06 20.57 -14.93
C LEU A 357 12.61 21.05 -14.84
N SER A 358 11.64 20.26 -15.30
CA SER A 358 10.22 20.64 -15.25
C SER A 358 9.54 20.38 -13.90
N ASN A 359 10.14 19.57 -13.03
CA ASN A 359 9.63 19.29 -11.67
C ASN A 359 10.37 20.11 -10.58
N LYS A 360 11.13 21.15 -10.95
CA LYS A 360 11.60 22.22 -10.05
C LYS A 360 10.58 23.34 -10.00
#